data_AF-A0AAV7DHK9-F1
#
_entry.id   AF-A0AAV7DHK9-F1
#
_cell.length_a   1.000
_cell.length_b   1.000
_cell.length_c   1.000
_cell.angle_alpha   90.00
_cell.angle_beta   90.00
_cell.angle_gamma   90.00
#
_symmetry.space_group_name_H-M   'P 1'
#
loop_
_entity.id
_entity.type
_entity.pdbx_description
1 polymer ?
#
loop_
_entity_poly.entity_id
_entity_poly.type
_entity_poly.pdbx_seq_one_letter_code
_entity_poly.pdbx_strand_id
1 'polypeptide(L)'
;MSRNLQYVTAHLPMLQVEEEDLEKNPQFSKLLLEMCQFLEASGASVWLCNELEESHREMRIQRKLWFRSEVIYRLIQEILIELQVKKQEGTITDEENKFQDGLQQCLLVSECSRLLSDPDPDPGSVPLLGLEKQDLHDLLPSQMDVLWLRERLHKQLEDALRKKCFNFLSFHQPETDEEGEVLRAAKALRLATTLEDEKRRLKNEQEKHHEMGELLEKQQEMYPSVLLRCLALLRQAASDLRLQAQTDIDRMNAEYLETKSNAYLLKLR
;
A
#
# COMPACT_ATOMS: atom_id res chain seq x y z
N MET A 1 -32.60 17.02 -12.14
CA MET A 1 -31.75 16.13 -11.31
C MET A 1 -32.64 15.23 -10.46
N SER A 2 -33.20 14.20 -11.09
CA SER A 2 -33.98 13.13 -10.47
C SER A 2 -33.16 12.45 -9.37
N ARG A 3 -33.78 12.22 -8.19
CA ARG A 3 -33.14 11.53 -7.04
C ARG A 3 -32.51 10.19 -7.42
N ASN A 4 -33.10 9.50 -8.40
CA ASN A 4 -32.61 8.22 -8.92
C ASN A 4 -31.28 8.36 -9.69
N LEU A 5 -31.12 9.44 -10.46
CA LEU A 5 -29.86 9.72 -11.18
C LEU A 5 -28.73 9.93 -10.18
N GLN A 6 -28.96 10.72 -9.13
CA GLN A 6 -27.97 11.00 -8.07
C GLN A 6 -27.58 9.74 -7.28
N TYR A 7 -28.55 8.86 -6.98
CA TYR A 7 -28.29 7.60 -6.30
C TYR A 7 -27.46 6.63 -7.15
N VAL A 8 -27.79 6.50 -8.43
CA VAL A 8 -27.08 5.61 -9.36
C VAL A 8 -25.67 6.13 -9.66
N THR A 9 -25.48 7.44 -9.87
CA THR A 9 -24.13 8.00 -10.10
C THR A 9 -23.25 7.94 -8.86
N ALA A 10 -23.82 7.99 -7.65
CA ALA A 10 -23.07 7.82 -6.41
C ALA A 10 -22.61 6.37 -6.18
N HIS A 11 -23.45 5.38 -6.50
CA HIS A 11 -23.13 3.96 -6.31
C HIS A 11 -22.43 3.30 -7.50
N LEU A 12 -22.55 3.85 -8.70
CA LEU A 12 -21.94 3.34 -9.92
C LEU A 12 -21.33 4.51 -10.72
N PRO A 13 -20.25 5.14 -10.21
CA PRO A 13 -19.59 6.27 -10.88
C PRO A 13 -18.99 5.90 -12.24
N MET A 14 -18.82 4.60 -12.51
CA MET A 14 -18.37 4.06 -13.80
C MET A 14 -19.42 4.21 -14.92
N LEU A 15 -20.69 4.37 -14.54
CA LEU A 15 -21.79 4.52 -15.49
C LEU A 15 -22.06 6.02 -15.73
N GLN A 16 -21.66 6.50 -16.91
CA GLN A 16 -22.00 7.84 -17.39
C GLN A 16 -23.45 7.85 -17.89
N VAL A 17 -24.41 7.87 -16.96
CA VAL A 17 -25.84 7.89 -17.29
C VAL A 17 -26.35 9.31 -17.27
N GLU A 18 -27.03 9.72 -18.34
CA GLU A 18 -27.69 11.04 -18.42
C GLU A 18 -29.15 10.95 -17.90
N GLU A 19 -29.71 12.09 -17.46
CA GLU A 19 -31.07 12.15 -16.92
C GLU A 19 -32.13 11.71 -17.95
N GLU A 20 -31.88 11.99 -19.23
CA GLU A 20 -32.76 11.62 -20.33
C GLU A 20 -32.84 10.10 -20.58
N ASP A 21 -31.78 9.35 -20.27
CA ASP A 21 -31.72 7.91 -20.50
C ASP A 21 -32.58 7.13 -19.50
N LEU A 22 -32.65 7.65 -18.27
CA LEU A 22 -33.48 7.11 -17.19
C LEU A 22 -34.96 7.44 -17.38
N GLU A 23 -35.28 8.59 -17.97
CA GLU A 23 -36.65 9.01 -18.28
C GLU A 23 -37.22 8.22 -19.48
N LYS A 24 -36.41 7.97 -20.50
CA LYS A 24 -36.81 7.17 -21.69
C LYS A 24 -37.00 5.69 -21.36
N ASN A 25 -36.31 5.15 -20.34
CA ASN A 25 -36.31 3.72 -20.02
C ASN A 25 -36.61 3.43 -18.52
N PRO A 26 -37.89 3.40 -18.11
CA PRO A 26 -38.27 3.23 -16.70
C PRO A 26 -38.01 1.81 -16.13
N GLN A 27 -37.83 0.79 -16.97
CA GLN A 27 -37.44 -0.55 -16.51
C GLN A 27 -35.93 -0.65 -16.27
N PHE A 28 -35.13 0.05 -17.09
CA PHE A 28 -33.68 0.12 -16.92
C PHE A 28 -33.30 0.87 -15.63
N SER A 29 -34.02 1.96 -15.30
CA SER A 29 -33.83 2.67 -14.03
C SER A 29 -34.16 1.80 -12.81
N LYS A 30 -35.19 0.94 -12.87
CA LYS A 30 -35.49 -0.05 -11.82
C LYS A 30 -34.37 -1.08 -11.65
N LEU A 31 -33.87 -1.63 -12.75
CA LEU A 31 -32.77 -2.58 -12.73
C LEU A 31 -31.50 -1.95 -12.13
N LEU A 32 -31.15 -0.73 -12.52
CA LEU A 32 -30.00 -0.02 -11.96
C LEU A 32 -30.14 0.20 -10.46
N LEU A 33 -31.33 0.57 -9.98
CA LEU A 33 -31.61 0.71 -8.56
C LEU A 33 -31.50 -0.61 -7.80
N GLU A 34 -31.95 -1.72 -8.38
CA GLU A 34 -31.80 -3.06 -7.81
C GLU A 34 -30.32 -3.49 -7.79
N MET A 35 -29.57 -3.24 -8.87
CA MET A 35 -28.14 -3.54 -8.95
C MET A 35 -27.30 -2.73 -7.95
N CYS A 36 -27.65 -1.47 -7.71
CA CYS A 36 -26.99 -0.64 -6.69
C CYS A 36 -27.11 -1.21 -5.27
N GLN A 37 -28.06 -2.11 -5.00
CA GLN A 37 -28.16 -2.78 -3.69
C GLN A 37 -27.11 -3.88 -3.50
N PHE A 38 -26.57 -4.39 -4.61
CA PHE A 38 -25.64 -5.52 -4.62
C PHE A 38 -24.23 -5.13 -5.09
N LEU A 39 -24.04 -3.91 -5.57
CA LEU A 39 -22.77 -3.43 -6.13
C LEU A 39 -22.20 -2.25 -5.33
N GLU A 40 -20.89 -2.23 -5.17
CA GLU A 40 -20.13 -1.13 -4.59
C GLU A 40 -19.68 -0.12 -5.67
N ALA A 41 -19.21 1.06 -5.28
CA ALA A 41 -18.71 2.12 -6.18
C ALA A 41 -17.62 1.68 -7.17
N SER A 42 -16.93 0.59 -6.87
CA SER A 42 -15.92 -0.05 -7.73
C SER A 42 -16.53 -0.97 -8.81
N GLY A 43 -17.84 -1.24 -8.76
CA GLY A 43 -18.53 -2.22 -9.61
C GLY A 43 -18.41 -3.67 -9.14
N ALA A 44 -17.77 -3.93 -8.00
CA ALA A 44 -17.70 -5.26 -7.39
C ALA A 44 -18.97 -5.56 -6.57
N SER A 45 -19.30 -6.83 -6.39
CA SER A 45 -20.44 -7.20 -5.56
C SER A 45 -20.14 -6.98 -4.08
N VAL A 46 -21.09 -6.39 -3.35
CA VAL A 46 -20.96 -6.08 -1.92
C VAL A 46 -20.65 -7.35 -1.11
N TRP A 47 -21.26 -8.47 -1.49
CA TRP A 47 -21.00 -9.75 -0.84
C TRP A 47 -19.55 -10.23 -1.04
N LEU A 48 -19.02 -10.15 -2.26
CA LEU A 48 -17.63 -10.54 -2.54
C LEU A 48 -16.63 -9.59 -1.87
N CYS A 49 -16.92 -8.30 -1.84
CA CYS A 49 -16.10 -7.33 -1.11
C CYS A 49 -16.05 -7.66 0.39
N ASN A 50 -17.20 -7.98 0.99
CA ASN A 50 -17.26 -8.38 2.40
C ASN A 50 -16.49 -9.68 2.66
N GLU A 51 -16.65 -10.70 1.81
CA GLU A 51 -15.92 -11.96 1.95
C GLU A 51 -14.41 -11.77 1.76
N LEU A 52 -14.00 -10.92 0.82
CA LEU A 52 -12.61 -10.56 0.62
C LEU A 52 -12.03 -9.81 1.83
N GLU A 53 -12.78 -8.88 2.41
CA GLU A 53 -12.38 -8.19 3.63
C GLU A 53 -12.26 -9.15 4.82
N GLU A 54 -13.20 -10.07 4.99
CA GLU A 54 -13.17 -11.10 6.02
C GLU A 54 -11.96 -12.02 5.86
N SER A 55 -11.71 -12.52 4.65
CA SER A 55 -10.53 -13.34 4.33
C SER A 55 -9.23 -12.58 4.57
N HIS A 56 -9.17 -11.29 4.22
CA HIS A 56 -8.01 -10.45 4.54
C HIS A 56 -7.83 -10.23 6.04
N ARG A 57 -8.90 -10.05 6.81
CA ARG A 57 -8.83 -9.95 8.27
C ARG A 57 -8.31 -11.25 8.87
N GLU A 58 -8.84 -12.39 8.44
CA GLU A 58 -8.40 -13.72 8.90
C GLU A 58 -6.93 -13.95 8.56
N MET A 59 -6.52 -13.68 7.33
CA MET A 59 -5.12 -13.78 6.90
C MET A 59 -4.20 -12.90 7.77
N ARG A 60 -4.61 -11.67 8.11
CA ARG A 60 -3.81 -10.79 8.99
C ARG A 60 -3.69 -11.36 10.39
N ILE A 61 -4.75 -11.96 10.94
CA ILE A 61 -4.74 -12.60 12.25
C ILE A 61 -3.81 -13.81 12.23
N GLN A 62 -3.97 -14.71 11.26
CA GLN A 62 -3.11 -15.90 11.12
C GLN A 62 -1.65 -15.53 10.93
N ARG A 63 -1.36 -14.53 10.08
CA ARG A 63 -0.01 -14.01 9.89
C ARG A 63 0.58 -13.45 11.19
N LYS A 64 -0.20 -12.73 12.00
CA LYS A 64 0.24 -12.21 13.30
C LYS A 64 0.53 -13.34 14.30
N LEU A 65 -0.30 -14.38 14.33
CA LEU A 65 -0.08 -15.55 15.17
C LEU A 65 1.20 -16.29 14.75
N TRP A 66 1.37 -16.53 13.45
CA TRP A 66 2.56 -17.15 12.90
C TRP A 66 3.83 -16.34 13.21
N PHE A 67 3.80 -15.01 13.00
CA PHE A 67 4.94 -14.16 13.32
C PHE A 67 5.29 -14.20 14.81
N ARG A 68 4.31 -14.27 15.71
CA ARG A 68 4.58 -14.40 17.15
C ARG A 68 5.37 -15.68 17.46
N SER A 69 4.95 -16.82 16.90
CA SER A 69 5.69 -18.08 17.08
C SER A 69 7.06 -18.05 16.43
N GLU A 70 7.17 -17.48 15.23
CA GLU A 70 8.42 -17.40 14.47
C GLU A 70 9.46 -16.51 15.16
N VAL A 71 9.04 -15.35 15.68
CA VAL A 71 9.93 -14.45 16.43
C VAL A 71 10.49 -15.13 17.66
N ILE A 72 9.64 -15.84 18.41
CA ILE A 72 10.08 -16.60 19.59
C ILE A 72 11.08 -17.69 19.19
N TYR A 73 10.76 -18.47 18.15
CA TYR A 73 11.64 -19.55 17.67
C TYR A 73 13.02 -19.02 17.26
N ARG A 74 13.07 -17.94 16.47
CA ARG A 74 14.34 -17.31 16.07
C ARG A 74 15.13 -16.77 17.25
N LEU A 75 14.48 -16.16 18.24
CA LEU A 75 15.16 -15.70 19.44
C LEU A 75 15.76 -16.85 20.25
N ILE A 76 15.05 -17.97 20.34
CA ILE A 76 15.58 -19.18 20.99
C ILE A 76 16.83 -19.67 20.25
N GLN A 77 16.80 -19.71 18.91
CA GLN A 77 17.97 -20.08 18.10
C GLN A 77 19.15 -19.13 18.30
N GLU A 78 18.91 -17.82 18.33
CA GLU A 78 19.95 -16.81 18.59
C GLU A 78 20.57 -16.99 19.97
N ILE A 79 19.76 -17.19 21.02
CA ILE A 79 20.25 -17.45 22.38
C ILE A 79 21.13 -18.72 22.40
N LEU A 80 20.72 -19.78 21.69
CA LEU A 80 21.52 -21.00 21.58
C LEU A 80 22.87 -20.77 20.89
N ILE A 81 22.89 -19.96 19.82
CA ILE A 81 24.12 -19.60 19.13
C ILE A 81 25.03 -18.76 20.04
N GLU A 82 24.49 -17.77 20.74
CA GLU A 82 25.25 -16.96 21.70
C GLU A 82 25.89 -17.81 22.81
N LEU A 83 25.14 -18.77 23.37
CA LEU A 83 25.66 -19.72 24.36
C LEU A 83 26.73 -20.65 23.76
N GLN A 84 26.55 -21.10 22.52
CA GLN A 84 27.54 -21.92 21.83
C GLN A 84 28.85 -21.15 21.57
N VAL A 85 28.76 -19.87 21.20
CA VAL A 85 29.94 -19.00 21.04
C VAL A 85 30.66 -18.85 22.38
N LYS A 86 29.95 -18.56 23.47
CA LYS A 86 30.52 -18.49 24.83
C LYS A 86 31.17 -19.79 25.28
N LYS A 87 30.61 -20.93 24.89
CA LYS A 87 31.17 -22.26 25.14
C LYS A 87 32.49 -22.47 24.42
N GLN A 88 32.61 -22.00 23.18
CA GLN A 88 33.85 -22.03 22.40
C GLN A 88 34.92 -21.09 22.95
N GLU A 89 34.51 -19.95 23.50
CA GLU A 89 35.39 -18.96 24.14
C GLU A 89 35.84 -19.38 25.55
N GLY A 90 35.26 -20.43 26.13
CA GLY A 90 35.60 -20.94 27.46
C GLY A 90 35.08 -20.08 28.63
N THR A 91 34.17 -19.14 28.36
CA THR A 91 33.62 -18.22 29.37
C THR A 91 32.31 -18.71 29.99
N ILE A 92 31.84 -19.90 29.60
CA ILE A 92 30.52 -20.41 29.99
C ILE A 92 30.54 -21.04 31.39
N THR A 93 29.48 -20.79 32.16
CA THR A 93 29.28 -21.43 33.47
C THR A 93 28.67 -22.83 33.32
N ASP A 94 28.88 -23.71 34.30
CA ASP A 94 28.28 -25.06 34.30
C ASP A 94 26.74 -25.03 34.26
N GLU A 95 26.12 -24.01 34.86
CA GLU A 95 24.67 -23.81 34.79
C GLU A 95 24.20 -23.38 33.40
N GLU A 96 24.96 -22.56 32.69
CA GLU A 96 24.67 -22.17 31.31
C GLU A 96 24.86 -23.34 30.34
N ASN A 97 25.84 -24.21 30.58
CA ASN A 97 26.00 -25.46 29.82
C ASN A 97 24.79 -26.38 30.00
N LYS A 98 24.36 -26.62 31.25
CA LYS A 98 23.16 -27.42 31.53
C LYS A 98 21.90 -26.82 30.92
N PHE A 99 21.79 -25.49 30.93
CA PHE A 99 20.69 -24.77 30.30
C PHE A 99 20.70 -24.95 28.77
N GLN A 100 21.86 -24.79 28.13
CA GLN A 100 22.02 -24.97 26.69
C GLN A 100 21.65 -26.39 26.26
N ASP A 101 22.23 -27.39 26.92
CA ASP A 101 22.03 -28.80 26.57
C ASP A 101 20.56 -29.20 26.77
N GLY A 102 19.93 -28.77 27.87
CA GLY A 102 18.50 -29.01 28.12
C GLY A 102 17.58 -28.31 27.13
N LEU A 103 17.90 -27.08 26.70
CA LEU A 103 17.12 -26.35 25.71
C LEU A 103 17.25 -26.99 24.31
N GLN A 104 18.45 -27.43 23.93
CA GLN A 104 18.67 -28.16 22.66
C GLN A 104 17.91 -29.48 22.62
N GLN A 105 17.92 -30.25 23.72
CA GLN A 105 17.14 -31.50 23.83
C GLN A 105 15.64 -31.24 23.68
N CYS A 106 15.09 -30.24 24.37
CA CYS A 106 13.68 -29.87 24.25
C CYS A 106 13.29 -29.47 22.81
N LEU A 107 14.13 -28.70 22.12
CA LEU A 107 13.87 -28.33 20.73
C LEU A 107 13.90 -29.54 19.80
N LEU A 108 14.94 -30.39 19.91
CA LEU A 108 15.07 -31.59 19.09
C LEU A 108 13.86 -32.52 19.26
N VAL A 109 13.44 -32.77 20.51
CA VAL A 109 12.24 -33.56 20.81
C VAL A 109 10.99 -32.94 20.17
N SER A 110 10.85 -31.61 20.21
CA SER A 110 9.70 -30.92 19.62
C SER A 110 9.70 -30.98 18.08
N GLU A 111 10.86 -30.92 17.44
CA GLU A 111 11.02 -31.04 15.99
C GLU A 111 10.76 -32.47 15.54
N CYS A 112 11.31 -33.47 16.23
CA CYS A 112 11.03 -34.88 16.00
C CYS A 112 9.54 -35.20 16.20
N SER A 113 8.90 -34.66 17.24
CA SER A 113 7.46 -34.84 17.47
C SER A 113 6.60 -34.26 16.35
N ARG A 114 7.03 -33.14 15.75
CA ARG A 114 6.39 -32.55 14.58
C ARG A 114 6.55 -33.42 13.34
N LEU A 115 7.75 -33.95 13.11
CA LEU A 115 8.03 -34.86 11.98
C LEU A 115 7.26 -36.19 12.09
N LEU A 116 7.00 -36.66 13.32
CA LEU A 116 6.14 -37.82 13.60
C LEU A 116 4.64 -37.50 13.54
N SER A 117 4.25 -36.22 13.41
CA SER A 117 2.84 -35.82 13.30
C SER A 117 2.45 -35.73 11.82
N ASP A 118 1.99 -36.85 11.26
CA ASP A 118 1.40 -36.86 9.91
C ASP A 118 0.03 -36.13 9.95
N PRO A 119 -0.27 -35.21 9.02
CA PRO A 119 -1.54 -34.46 9.02
C PRO A 119 -2.76 -35.31 8.60
N ASP A 120 -2.56 -36.42 7.90
CA ASP A 120 -3.62 -37.37 7.51
C ASP A 120 -3.31 -38.78 8.06
N PRO A 121 -3.84 -39.16 9.23
CA PRO A 121 -3.60 -40.48 9.78
C PRO A 121 -4.44 -41.50 9.02
N ASP A 122 -3.85 -42.17 8.02
CA ASP A 122 -4.40 -43.43 7.55
C ASP A 122 -4.36 -44.44 8.72
N PRO A 123 -5.47 -45.14 9.04
CA PRO A 123 -5.60 -46.00 10.21
C PRO A 123 -4.74 -47.28 10.17
N GLY A 124 -3.75 -47.34 9.29
CA GLY A 124 -2.75 -48.41 9.17
C GLY A 124 -1.33 -47.93 8.86
N SER A 125 -1.06 -46.61 8.93
CA SER A 125 0.30 -46.09 8.76
C SER A 125 1.13 -46.41 10.01
N VAL A 126 2.11 -47.29 9.86
CA VAL A 126 3.13 -47.51 10.89
C VAL A 126 4.00 -46.25 10.92
N PRO A 127 4.24 -45.63 12.08
CA PRO A 127 5.08 -44.44 12.16
C PRO A 127 6.46 -44.71 11.56
N LEU A 128 7.07 -43.71 10.94
CA LEU A 128 8.41 -43.82 10.36
C LEU A 128 9.37 -44.34 11.45
N LEU A 129 9.97 -45.51 11.23
CA LEU A 129 10.81 -46.27 12.19
C LEU A 129 10.11 -46.90 13.42
N GLY A 130 8.78 -46.91 13.49
CA GLY A 130 8.05 -47.49 14.64
C GLY A 130 8.16 -46.65 15.92
N LEU A 131 8.64 -45.40 15.81
CA LEU A 131 8.79 -44.47 16.93
C LEU A 131 7.46 -43.79 17.23
N GLU A 132 7.02 -43.88 18.48
CA GLU A 132 5.85 -43.16 18.96
C GLU A 132 6.25 -41.83 19.64
N LYS A 133 5.28 -40.92 19.78
CA LYS A 133 5.48 -39.66 20.54
C LYS A 133 5.85 -39.93 22.01
N GLN A 134 5.44 -41.07 22.55
CA GLN A 134 5.72 -41.48 23.92
C GLN A 134 7.22 -41.77 24.12
N ASP A 135 7.85 -42.42 23.14
CA ASP A 135 9.30 -42.73 23.18
C ASP A 135 10.17 -41.47 23.17
N LEU A 136 9.67 -40.37 22.58
CA LEU A 136 10.36 -39.08 22.59
C LEU A 136 10.24 -38.35 23.94
N HIS A 137 9.24 -38.66 24.76
CA HIS A 137 9.09 -38.04 26.08
C HIS A 137 10.16 -38.53 27.07
N ASP A 138 10.70 -39.73 26.88
CA ASP A 138 11.79 -40.27 27.68
C ASP A 138 13.14 -39.55 27.43
N LEU A 139 13.25 -38.80 26.32
CA LEU A 139 14.42 -37.99 25.97
C LEU A 139 14.35 -36.55 26.54
N LEU A 140 13.23 -36.17 27.18
CA LEU A 140 13.12 -34.86 27.82
C LEU A 140 13.95 -34.81 29.12
N PRO A 141 14.50 -33.64 29.48
CA PRO A 141 15.05 -33.41 30.81
C PRO A 141 14.02 -33.71 31.91
N SER A 142 14.50 -33.91 33.15
CA SER A 142 13.60 -34.17 34.28
C SER A 142 12.53 -33.06 34.40
N GLN A 143 11.33 -33.38 34.87
CA GLN A 143 10.22 -32.40 34.95
C GLN A 143 10.59 -31.15 35.78
N MET A 144 11.45 -31.29 36.78
CA MET A 144 11.96 -30.17 37.57
C MET A 144 12.91 -29.29 36.76
N ASP A 145 13.78 -29.89 35.96
CA ASP A 145 14.67 -29.16 35.05
C ASP A 145 13.89 -28.43 33.96
N VAL A 146 12.80 -28.99 33.46
CA VAL A 146 11.92 -28.35 32.46
C VAL A 146 11.26 -27.10 33.01
N LEU A 147 10.80 -27.11 34.27
CA LEU A 147 10.22 -25.91 34.91
C LEU A 147 11.27 -24.83 35.13
N TRP A 148 12.46 -25.21 35.61
CA TRP A 148 13.58 -24.29 35.76
C TRP A 148 14.04 -23.69 34.41
N LEU A 149 14.16 -24.54 33.37
CA LEU A 149 14.47 -24.12 31.99
C LEU A 149 13.44 -23.11 31.51
N ARG A 150 12.14 -23.36 31.74
CA ARG A 150 11.04 -22.48 31.31
C ARG A 150 11.11 -21.10 31.98
N GLU A 151 11.30 -21.05 33.30
CA GLU A 151 11.40 -19.78 34.02
C GLU A 151 12.62 -18.96 33.58
N ARG A 152 13.76 -19.62 33.39
CA ARG A 152 14.99 -18.98 32.91
C ARG A 152 14.85 -18.50 31.46
N LEU A 153 14.27 -19.34 30.59
CA LEU A 153 14.02 -19.00 29.19
C LEU A 153 13.09 -17.80 29.06
N HIS A 154 12.04 -17.72 29.88
CA HIS A 154 11.11 -16.60 29.85
C HIS A 154 11.83 -15.26 30.13
N LYS A 155 12.65 -15.21 31.18
CA LYS A 155 13.45 -14.00 31.51
C LYS A 155 14.42 -13.64 30.39
N GLN A 156 15.16 -14.62 29.85
CA GLN A 156 16.11 -14.36 28.76
C GLN A 156 15.43 -13.87 27.48
N LEU A 157 14.26 -14.43 27.14
CA LEU A 157 13.47 -13.98 25.99
C LEU A 157 12.96 -12.55 26.18
N GLU A 158 12.48 -12.21 27.36
CA GLU A 158 12.04 -10.84 27.66
C GLU A 158 13.18 -9.83 27.54
N ASP A 159 14.35 -10.16 28.08
CA ASP A 159 15.53 -9.30 28.00
C ASP A 159 16.03 -9.15 26.56
N ALA A 160 16.09 -10.24 25.79
CA ALA A 160 16.49 -10.22 24.39
C ALA A 160 15.51 -9.41 23.52
N LEU A 161 14.20 -9.61 23.73
CA LEU A 161 13.15 -8.82 23.06
C LEU A 161 13.27 -7.35 23.41
N ARG A 162 13.44 -7.02 24.69
CA ARG A 162 13.58 -5.63 25.15
C ARG A 162 14.79 -4.96 24.52
N LYS A 163 15.94 -5.62 24.49
CA LYS A 163 17.15 -5.13 23.81
C LYS A 163 16.90 -4.86 22.33
N LYS A 164 16.28 -5.79 21.61
CA LYS A 164 15.94 -5.59 20.19
C LYS A 164 14.98 -4.42 19.98
N CYS A 165 13.93 -4.34 20.80
CA CYS A 165 12.99 -3.21 20.76
C CYS A 165 13.70 -1.86 20.97
N PHE A 166 14.67 -1.80 21.89
CA PHE A 166 15.47 -0.59 22.11
C PHE A 166 16.42 -0.30 20.95
N ASN A 167 17.04 -1.32 20.35
CA ASN A 167 17.89 -1.14 19.16
C ASN A 167 17.08 -0.63 17.95
N PHE A 168 15.85 -1.13 17.78
CA PHE A 168 14.94 -0.59 16.76
C PHE A 168 14.53 0.85 17.08
N LEU A 169 14.26 1.15 18.35
CA LEU A 169 13.91 2.50 18.77
C LEU A 169 15.05 3.48 18.51
N SER A 170 16.30 3.12 18.87
CA SER A 170 17.46 3.99 18.68
C SER A 170 17.78 4.23 17.20
N PHE A 171 17.54 3.26 16.33
CA PHE A 171 17.65 3.43 14.88
C PHE A 171 16.69 4.51 14.34
N HIS A 172 15.45 4.55 14.84
CA HIS A 172 14.44 5.51 14.40
C HIS A 172 14.50 6.85 15.14
N GLN A 173 14.89 6.83 16.42
CA GLN A 173 14.90 7.97 17.33
C GLN A 173 16.14 7.91 18.24
N PRO A 174 17.32 8.34 17.74
CA PRO A 174 18.57 8.26 18.50
C PRO A 174 18.55 9.10 19.79
N GLU A 175 17.73 10.15 19.84
CA GLU A 175 17.52 10.99 21.04
C GLU A 175 16.98 10.21 22.25
N THR A 176 16.40 9.04 22.02
CA THR A 176 15.83 8.20 23.09
C THR A 176 16.88 7.45 23.90
N ASP A 177 18.13 7.37 23.45
CA ASP A 177 19.18 6.61 24.13
C ASP A 177 19.55 7.19 25.50
N GLU A 178 19.38 8.51 25.70
CA GLU A 178 19.60 9.17 26.99
C GLU A 178 18.42 9.00 27.97
N GLU A 179 17.29 8.45 27.52
CA GLU A 179 16.09 8.31 28.33
C GLU A 179 16.09 7.05 29.21
N GLY A 180 15.41 7.15 30.35
CA GLY A 180 15.21 6.02 31.24
C GLY A 180 14.51 4.83 30.55
N GLU A 181 14.86 3.61 30.95
CA GLU A 181 14.38 2.37 30.32
C GLU A 181 12.85 2.26 30.25
N VAL A 182 12.14 2.81 31.24
CA VAL A 182 10.67 2.83 31.28
C VAL A 182 10.08 3.68 30.15
N LEU A 183 10.69 4.84 29.87
CA LEU A 183 10.27 5.72 28.78
C LEU A 183 10.58 5.09 27.42
N ARG A 184 11.76 4.48 27.28
CA ARG A 184 12.13 3.73 26.08
C ARG A 184 11.18 2.56 25.82
N ALA A 185 10.78 1.82 26.85
CA ALA A 185 9.79 0.73 26.71
C ALA A 185 8.42 1.26 26.27
N ALA A 186 7.95 2.36 26.86
CA ALA A 186 6.69 2.98 26.45
C ALA A 186 6.74 3.49 24.99
N LYS A 187 7.86 4.10 24.57
CA LYS A 187 8.06 4.56 23.18
C LYS A 187 8.19 3.41 22.21
N ALA A 188 8.90 2.33 22.56
CA ALA A 188 9.02 1.14 21.72
C ALA A 188 7.66 0.46 21.47
N LEU A 189 6.76 0.44 22.46
CA LEU A 189 5.39 -0.06 22.28
C LEU A 189 4.56 0.82 21.33
N ARG A 190 4.81 2.13 21.32
CA ARG A 190 4.14 3.08 20.42
C ARG A 190 4.78 3.16 19.04
N LEU A 191 6.01 2.67 18.87
CA LEU A 191 6.76 2.74 17.62
C LEU A 191 5.99 2.15 16.43
N ALA A 192 5.27 1.03 16.63
CA ALA A 192 4.45 0.45 15.58
C ALA A 192 3.36 1.41 15.10
N THR A 193 2.66 2.08 16.03
CA THR A 193 1.61 3.06 15.68
C THR A 193 2.19 4.30 15.00
N THR A 194 3.32 4.82 15.47
CA THR A 194 3.97 5.99 14.84
C THR A 194 4.46 5.67 13.43
N LEU A 195 5.04 4.49 13.21
CA LEU A 195 5.47 4.05 11.88
C LEU A 195 4.29 3.80 10.93
N GLU A 196 3.17 3.29 11.44
CA GLU A 196 1.95 3.16 10.64
C GLU A 196 1.41 4.54 10.21
N ASP A 197 1.41 5.51 11.12
CA ASP A 197 0.99 6.87 10.80
C ASP A 197 1.93 7.56 9.81
N GLU A 198 3.25 7.41 9.97
CA GLU A 198 4.25 7.91 9.02
C GLU A 198 4.07 7.27 7.64
N LYS A 199 3.84 5.96 7.58
CA LYS A 199 3.57 5.25 6.32
C LYS A 199 2.30 5.76 5.65
N ARG A 200 1.23 6.02 6.42
CA ARG A 200 -0.02 6.60 5.88
C ARG A 200 0.22 8.01 5.34
N ARG A 201 0.93 8.87 6.09
CA ARG A 201 1.29 10.22 5.65
C ARG A 201 2.07 10.16 4.34
N LEU A 202 3.08 9.29 4.24
CA LEU A 202 3.90 9.16 3.05
C LEU A 202 3.10 8.70 1.83
N LYS A 203 2.15 7.76 2.00
CA LYS A 203 1.23 7.37 0.92
C LYS A 203 0.35 8.52 0.45
N ASN A 204 -0.24 9.26 1.39
CA ASN A 204 -1.09 10.40 1.05
C ASN A 204 -0.30 11.49 0.30
N GLU A 205 0.94 11.76 0.70
CA GLU A 205 1.80 12.70 -0.02
C GLU A 205 2.22 12.17 -1.40
N GLN A 206 2.42 10.86 -1.56
CA GLN A 206 2.65 10.24 -2.87
C GLN A 206 1.44 10.39 -3.80
N GLU A 207 0.23 10.15 -3.28
CA GLU A 207 -1.02 10.33 -4.04
C GLU A 207 -1.21 11.79 -4.47
N LYS A 208 -1.02 12.76 -3.56
CA LYS A 208 -1.04 14.19 -3.90
C LYS A 208 0.01 14.56 -4.94
N HIS A 209 1.21 14.02 -4.83
CA HIS A 209 2.26 14.24 -5.81
C HIS A 209 1.88 13.69 -7.18
N HIS A 210 1.24 12.53 -7.23
CA HIS A 210 0.74 11.93 -8.45
C HIS A 210 -0.35 12.80 -9.09
N GLU A 211 -1.35 13.22 -8.33
CA GLU A 211 -2.42 14.12 -8.79
C GLU A 211 -1.87 15.46 -9.32
N MET A 212 -0.92 16.05 -8.61
CA MET A 212 -0.24 17.27 -9.04
C MET A 212 0.52 17.04 -10.36
N GLY A 213 1.15 15.87 -10.52
CA GLY A 213 1.79 15.43 -11.76
C GLY A 213 0.80 15.39 -12.93
N GLU A 214 -0.34 14.73 -12.75
CA GLU A 214 -1.39 14.65 -13.79
C GLU A 214 -1.95 16.04 -14.16
N LEU A 215 -2.15 16.93 -13.18
CA LEU A 215 -2.59 18.31 -13.45
C LEU A 215 -1.56 19.09 -14.25
N LEU A 216 -0.28 18.91 -13.93
CA LEU A 216 0.82 19.56 -14.64
C LEU A 216 0.94 19.05 -16.08
N GLU A 217 0.78 17.75 -16.32
CA GLU A 217 0.73 17.18 -17.66
C GLU A 217 -0.43 17.77 -18.48
N LYS A 218 -1.65 17.82 -17.92
CA LYS A 218 -2.80 18.46 -18.58
C LYS A 218 -2.53 19.92 -18.91
N GLN A 219 -1.88 20.66 -18.02
CA GLN A 219 -1.50 22.05 -18.28
C GLN A 219 -0.45 22.16 -19.40
N GLN A 220 0.55 21.29 -19.40
CA GLN A 220 1.58 21.23 -20.44
C GLN A 220 0.99 20.94 -21.82
N GLU A 221 -0.07 20.14 -21.91
CA GLU A 221 -0.78 19.88 -23.17
C GLU A 221 -1.65 21.08 -23.60
N MET A 222 -2.30 21.75 -22.65
CA MET A 222 -3.20 22.88 -22.94
C MET A 222 -2.45 24.15 -23.39
N TYR A 223 -1.37 24.55 -22.73
CA TYR A 223 -0.71 25.83 -23.01
C TYR A 223 -0.26 26.01 -24.48
N PRO A 224 0.40 25.02 -25.13
CA PRO A 224 0.78 25.12 -26.53
C PRO A 224 -0.43 25.28 -27.46
N SER A 225 -1.53 24.56 -27.19
CA SER A 225 -2.75 24.63 -28.00
C SER A 225 -3.36 26.04 -27.97
N VAL A 226 -3.38 26.68 -26.80
CA VAL A 226 -3.88 28.05 -26.62
C VAL A 226 -2.96 29.05 -27.32
N LEU A 227 -1.65 28.92 -27.15
CA LEU A 227 -0.66 29.77 -27.81
C LEU A 227 -0.76 29.69 -29.34
N LEU A 228 -0.89 28.48 -29.89
CA LEU A 228 -1.09 28.28 -31.33
C LEU A 228 -2.39 28.92 -31.82
N ARG A 229 -3.47 28.85 -31.03
CA ARG A 229 -4.73 29.51 -31.36
C ARG A 229 -4.62 31.04 -31.34
N CYS A 230 -3.95 31.61 -30.34
CA CYS A 230 -3.67 33.05 -30.28
C CYS A 230 -2.84 33.51 -31.48
N LEU A 231 -1.83 32.73 -31.87
CA LEU A 231 -0.99 33.01 -33.04
C LEU A 231 -1.81 32.98 -34.32
N ALA A 232 -2.70 31.99 -34.49
CA ALA A 232 -3.60 31.91 -35.65
C ALA A 232 -4.52 33.14 -35.75
N LEU A 233 -5.11 33.59 -34.63
CA LEU A 233 -5.96 34.78 -34.58
C LEU A 233 -5.17 36.05 -34.95
N LEU A 234 -3.95 36.20 -34.44
CA LEU A 234 -3.09 37.35 -34.79
C LEU A 234 -2.70 37.36 -36.27
N ARG A 235 -2.41 36.19 -36.85
CA ARG A 235 -2.13 36.07 -38.30
C ARG A 235 -3.35 36.46 -39.13
N GLN A 236 -4.54 36.02 -38.74
CA GLN A 236 -5.78 36.35 -39.42
C GLN A 236 -6.07 37.87 -39.34
N ALA A 237 -5.95 38.46 -38.15
CA ALA A 237 -6.12 39.91 -38.00
C ALA A 237 -5.10 40.71 -38.83
N ALA A 238 -3.85 40.25 -38.89
CA ALA A 238 -2.83 40.89 -39.71
C ALA A 238 -3.10 40.76 -41.22
N SER A 239 -3.61 39.60 -41.68
CA SER A 239 -4.01 39.44 -43.09
C SER A 239 -5.21 40.32 -43.44
N ASP A 240 -6.19 40.42 -42.54
CA ASP A 240 -7.40 41.22 -42.76
C ASP A 240 -7.07 42.71 -42.82
N LEU A 241 -6.22 43.21 -41.93
CA LEU A 241 -5.73 44.60 -41.97
C LEU A 241 -4.94 44.90 -43.25
N ARG A 242 -4.12 43.94 -43.71
CA ARG A 242 -3.37 44.09 -44.97
C ARG A 242 -4.31 44.10 -46.18
N LEU A 243 -5.33 43.24 -46.19
CA LEU A 243 -6.35 43.21 -47.23
C LEU A 243 -7.14 44.52 -47.26
N GLN A 244 -7.56 45.04 -46.09
CA GLN A 244 -8.25 46.33 -45.99
C GLN A 244 -7.41 47.49 -46.53
N ALA A 245 -6.14 47.59 -46.12
CA ALA A 245 -5.23 48.62 -46.62
C ALA A 245 -5.04 48.54 -48.15
N GLN A 246 -4.97 47.33 -48.71
CA GLN A 246 -4.88 47.13 -50.15
C GLN A 246 -6.17 47.59 -50.86
N THR A 247 -7.35 47.22 -50.33
CA THR A 247 -8.63 47.65 -50.92
C THR A 247 -8.81 49.17 -50.89
N ASP A 248 -8.33 49.85 -49.85
CA ASP A 248 -8.39 51.31 -49.75
C ASP A 248 -7.49 51.97 -50.80
N ILE A 249 -6.28 51.44 -51.03
CA ILE A 249 -5.37 51.91 -52.07
C ILE A 249 -5.98 51.69 -53.46
N ASP A 250 -6.53 50.51 -53.72
CA ASP A 250 -7.14 50.18 -55.02
C ASP A 250 -8.35 51.07 -55.30
N ARG A 251 -9.15 51.40 -54.27
CA ARG A 251 -10.24 52.36 -54.36
C ARG A 251 -9.75 53.76 -54.72
N MET A 252 -8.75 54.29 -54.01
CA MET A 252 -8.18 55.61 -54.30
C MET A 252 -7.60 55.68 -55.72
N ASN A 253 -6.94 54.61 -56.17
CA ASN A 253 -6.41 54.52 -57.53
C ASN A 253 -7.52 54.50 -58.58
N ALA A 254 -8.62 53.77 -58.35
CA ALA A 254 -9.77 53.76 -59.24
C ALA A 254 -10.40 55.16 -59.34
N GLU A 255 -10.64 55.83 -58.22
CA GLU A 255 -11.16 57.21 -58.17
C GLU A 255 -10.20 58.19 -58.91
N TYR A 256 -8.89 58.03 -58.72
CA TYR A 256 -7.89 58.82 -59.46
C TYR A 256 -7.92 58.55 -60.97
N LEU A 257 -8.04 57.29 -61.40
CA LEU A 257 -8.12 56.95 -62.82
C LEU A 257 -9.43 57.44 -63.46
N GLU A 258 -10.56 57.36 -62.75
CA GLU A 258 -11.83 57.92 -63.18
C GLU A 258 -11.74 59.44 -63.36
N THR A 259 -11.22 60.16 -62.37
CA THR A 259 -11.06 61.62 -62.48
C THR A 259 -10.10 62.00 -63.61
N LYS A 260 -9.00 61.26 -63.79
CA LYS A 260 -8.05 61.46 -64.89
C LYS A 260 -8.69 61.18 -66.26
N SER A 261 -9.45 60.09 -66.39
CA SER A 261 -10.20 59.74 -67.60
C SER A 261 -11.22 60.81 -67.96
N ASN A 262 -12.02 61.24 -66.98
CA ASN A 262 -12.99 62.33 -67.15
C ASN A 262 -12.31 63.64 -67.58
N ALA A 263 -11.14 63.95 -67.01
CA ALA A 263 -10.35 65.11 -67.43
C ALA A 263 -9.82 64.98 -68.88
N TYR A 264 -9.40 63.79 -69.32
CA TYR A 264 -9.00 63.56 -70.71
C TYR A 264 -10.19 63.63 -71.68
N LEU A 265 -11.35 63.09 -71.31
CA LEU A 265 -12.58 63.19 -72.10
C LEU A 265 -13.02 64.65 -72.27
N LEU A 266 -12.87 65.47 -71.22
CA LEU A 266 -13.11 66.92 -71.30
C LEU A 266 -12.09 67.65 -72.17
N LYS A 267 -10.85 67.15 -72.29
CA LYS A 267 -9.81 67.72 -73.18
C LYS A 267 -9.93 67.29 -74.64
N LEU A 268 -10.64 66.18 -74.93
CA LEU A 268 -10.88 65.66 -76.29
C LEU A 268 -12.13 66.27 -76.95
N ARG A 269 -12.96 66.97 -76.19
CA ARG A 269 -14.11 67.77 -76.67
C ARG A 269 -13.67 69.20 -76.99
#